data_AF-A0A525KHK7-F1
#
_entry.id   AF-A0A525KHK7-F1
#
_cell.length_a   1.000
_cell.length_b   1.000
_cell.length_c   1.000
_cell.angle_alpha   90.00
_cell.angle_beta   90.00
_cell.angle_gamma   90.00
#
_symmetry.space_group_name_H-M   'P 1'
#
loop_
_entity.id
_entity.type
_entity.pdbx_description
1 polymer ?
#
loop_
_entity_poly.entity_id
_entity_poly.type
_entity_poly.pdbx_seq_one_letter_code
_entity_poly.pdbx_strand_id
1 'polypeptide(L)'
;MAKATLSFVCQNCGAAYNRWQGKCESCGEWNTLSEEDTGATAMPVSIRSRRKGRLFALETLTGKSFEAPRLPSGMAELDRVTGGGFVRGSVLLVGGDPGIGKSTLLTQATSLMARAGHRAVYIS
;
A
#
# COMPACT_ATOMS: atom_id res chain seq x y z
N MET A 1 -11.13 -15.23 -15.60
CA MET A 1 -10.50 -15.71 -14.34
C MET A 1 -11.49 -15.47 -13.22
N ALA A 2 -11.96 -16.52 -12.57
CA ALA A 2 -12.89 -16.38 -11.46
C ALA A 2 -12.17 -15.68 -10.30
N LYS A 3 -12.62 -14.48 -9.94
CA LYS A 3 -12.12 -13.72 -8.79
C LYS A 3 -12.57 -14.51 -7.55
N ALA A 4 -11.62 -14.90 -6.69
CA ALA A 4 -11.96 -15.54 -5.43
C ALA A 4 -12.96 -14.65 -4.68
N THR A 5 -14.13 -15.20 -4.39
CA THR A 5 -15.17 -14.46 -3.67
C THR A 5 -14.94 -14.77 -2.20
N LEU A 6 -14.43 -13.79 -1.47
CA LEU A 6 -14.18 -13.94 -0.03
C LEU A 6 -15.53 -14.07 0.69
N SER A 7 -15.71 -15.15 1.45
CA SER A 7 -16.89 -15.40 2.27
C SER A 7 -16.48 -15.40 3.75
N PHE A 8 -17.23 -14.70 4.60
CA PHE A 8 -17.02 -14.69 6.05
C PHE A 8 -18.10 -15.54 6.70
N VAL A 9 -17.72 -16.65 7.32
CA VAL A 9 -18.64 -17.62 7.93
C VAL A 9 -18.56 -17.53 9.45
N CYS A 10 -19.72 -17.44 10.10
CA CYS A 10 -19.81 -17.48 11.55
C CYS A 10 -19.56 -18.90 12.06
N GLN A 11 -18.50 -19.08 12.85
CA GLN A 11 -18.14 -20.37 13.45
C GLN A 11 -19.14 -20.87 14.52
N ASN A 12 -20.06 -20.02 14.97
CA ASN A 12 -21.09 -20.39 15.95
C ASN A 12 -22.42 -20.82 15.33
N CYS A 13 -22.83 -20.21 14.21
CA CYS A 13 -24.15 -20.47 13.60
C CYS A 13 -24.13 -20.75 12.09
N GLY A 14 -22.97 -20.72 11.44
CA GLY A 14 -22.81 -21.00 10.02
C GLY A 14 -23.30 -19.91 9.08
N ALA A 15 -23.77 -18.76 9.59
CA ALA A 15 -24.21 -17.66 8.74
C ALA A 15 -23.02 -17.09 7.92
N ALA A 16 -23.23 -16.92 6.62
CA ALA A 16 -22.22 -16.43 5.68
C ALA A 16 -22.49 -14.98 5.26
N TYR A 17 -21.42 -14.19 5.16
CA TYR A 17 -21.45 -12.77 4.83
C TYR A 17 -20.37 -12.46 3.79
N ASN A 18 -20.58 -11.43 2.96
CA ASN A 18 -19.62 -11.01 1.93
C ASN A 18 -18.60 -9.97 2.43
N ARG A 19 -18.65 -9.62 3.72
CA ARG A 19 -17.74 -8.67 4.38
C ARG A 19 -17.59 -9.02 5.86
N TRP A 20 -16.44 -8.69 6.44
CA TRP A 20 -16.24 -8.79 7.88
C TRP A 20 -16.95 -7.63 8.59
N GLN A 21 -17.64 -7.92 9.69
CA GLN A 21 -18.41 -6.92 10.44
C GLN A 21 -18.35 -7.09 11.96
N GLY A 22 -17.39 -7.88 12.48
CA GLY A 22 -17.10 -8.05 13.91
C GLY A 22 -18.15 -8.83 14.71
N LYS A 23 -19.45 -8.57 14.49
CA LYS A 23 -20.59 -9.25 15.12
C LYS A 23 -21.39 -10.02 14.08
N CYS A 24 -21.78 -11.26 14.40
CA CYS A 24 -22.71 -12.02 13.60
C CYS A 24 -24.15 -11.51 13.81
N GLU A 25 -24.84 -11.10 12.74
CA GLU A 25 -26.23 -10.61 12.82
C GLU A 25 -27.23 -11.74 13.07
N SER A 26 -26.91 -12.97 12.66
CA SER A 26 -27.80 -14.13 12.86
C SER A 26 -27.84 -14.66 14.30
N CYS A 27 -26.71 -14.71 15.02
CA CYS A 27 -26.65 -15.27 16.37
C CYS A 27 -26.20 -14.27 17.44
N GLY A 28 -25.84 -13.04 17.06
CA GLY A 28 -25.46 -11.98 17.99
C GLY A 28 -24.04 -12.07 18.56
N GLU A 29 -23.29 -13.12 18.23
CA GLU A 29 -21.95 -13.34 18.79
C GLU A 29 -20.88 -12.46 18.15
N TRP A 30 -19.90 -12.08 18.95
CA TRP A 30 -18.77 -11.25 18.53
C TRP A 30 -17.56 -12.11 18.17
N ASN A 31 -16.77 -11.63 17.21
CA ASN A 31 -15.50 -12.26 16.78
C ASN A 31 -15.61 -13.73 16.35
N THR A 32 -16.80 -14.16 15.95
CA THR A 32 -17.05 -15.53 15.46
C THR A 32 -17.00 -15.64 13.94
N LEU A 33 -16.90 -14.52 13.22
CA LEU A 33 -16.80 -14.50 11.75
C LEU A 33 -15.36 -14.78 11.31
N SER A 34 -15.14 -15.92 10.65
CA SER A 34 -13.86 -16.29 10.03
C SER A 34 -13.96 -16.23 8.51
N GLU A 35 -12.87 -15.83 7.86
CA GLU A 35 -12.77 -15.85 6.40
C GLU A 35 -12.58 -17.28 5.89
N GLU A 36 -13.47 -17.72 5.02
CA GLU A 36 -13.34 -18.96 4.25
C GLU A 36 -13.16 -18.62 2.78
N ASP A 37 -12.07 -19.11 2.19
CA ASP A 37 -11.85 -19.01 0.76
C ASP A 37 -12.74 -20.05 0.07
N THR A 38 -13.82 -19.62 -0.59
CA THR A 38 -14.62 -20.51 -1.43
C THR A 38 -13.78 -20.83 -2.67
N GLY A 39 -12.97 -21.88 -2.54
CA GLY A 39 -11.86 -22.20 -3.41
C GLY A 39 -12.15 -22.00 -4.89
N ALA A 40 -11.65 -20.89 -5.43
CA ALA A 40 -11.14 -20.96 -6.78
C ALA A 40 -9.97 -21.96 -6.72
N THR A 41 -10.07 -23.09 -7.43
CA THR A 41 -9.01 -24.11 -7.53
C THR A 41 -7.69 -23.44 -7.90
N ALA A 42 -6.91 -23.08 -6.87
CA ALA A 42 -5.63 -22.44 -7.05
C ALA A 42 -4.67 -23.52 -7.55
N MET A 43 -4.06 -23.28 -8.72
CA MET A 43 -3.06 -24.18 -9.27
C MET A 43 -1.98 -24.47 -8.21
N PRO A 44 -1.54 -25.74 -8.07
CA PRO A 44 -0.54 -26.10 -7.08
C PRO A 44 0.73 -25.27 -7.28
N VAL A 45 1.30 -24.81 -6.17
CA VAL A 45 2.50 -23.94 -6.14
C VAL A 45 3.68 -24.53 -6.91
N SER A 46 3.71 -25.85 -7.09
CA SER A 46 4.69 -26.59 -7.90
C SER A 46 4.69 -26.23 -9.39
N ILE A 47 3.59 -25.67 -9.93
CA ILE A 47 3.47 -25.28 -11.34
C ILE A 47 3.78 -23.78 -11.55
N ARG A 48 3.92 -22.99 -10.46
CA ARG A 48 4.35 -21.59 -10.61
C ARG A 48 5.82 -21.56 -11.01
N SER A 49 6.11 -21.04 -12.20
CA SER A 49 7.46 -20.67 -12.63
C SER A 49 8.13 -19.89 -11.50
N ARG A 50 9.22 -20.44 -10.96
CA ARG A 50 10.04 -19.77 -9.94
C ARG A 50 10.61 -18.52 -10.58
N ARG A 51 9.97 -17.37 -10.32
CA ARG A 51 10.51 -16.08 -10.70
C ARG A 51 11.83 -15.92 -9.94
N LYS A 52 12.96 -16.07 -10.65
CA LYS A 52 14.29 -15.85 -10.08
C LYS A 52 14.28 -14.46 -9.44
N GLY A 53 14.52 -14.39 -8.13
CA GLY A 53 14.68 -13.12 -7.44
C GLY A 53 15.77 -12.29 -8.12
N ARG A 54 15.63 -10.96 -8.09
CA ARG A 54 16.67 -10.08 -8.64
C ARG A 54 17.87 -10.14 -7.70
N LEU A 55 19.01 -10.63 -8.19
CA LEU A 55 20.28 -10.55 -7.48
C LEU A 55 20.70 -9.08 -7.38
N PHE A 56 21.19 -8.66 -6.22
CA PHE A 56 21.80 -7.34 -6.02
C PHE A 56 23.08 -7.51 -5.20
N ALA A 57 24.08 -6.67 -5.47
CA ALA A 57 25.33 -6.67 -4.71
C ALA A 57 25.09 -6.05 -3.33
N LEU A 58 25.64 -6.67 -2.29
CA LEU A 58 25.67 -6.08 -0.95
C LEU A 58 26.86 -5.12 -0.88
N GLU A 59 26.60 -3.89 -0.44
CA GLU A 59 27.64 -2.89 -0.21
C GLU A 59 28.02 -2.85 1.27
N THR A 60 29.30 -2.59 1.54
CA THR A 60 29.80 -2.36 2.90
C THR A 60 29.38 -0.97 3.38
N LEU A 61 29.13 -0.83 4.68
CA LEU A 61 28.84 0.48 5.29
C LEU A 61 30.04 1.45 5.23
N THR A 62 31.24 0.94 5.00
CA THR A 62 32.47 1.70 4.82
C THR A 62 32.69 2.01 3.33
N GLY A 63 32.84 3.29 2.98
CA GLY A 63 33.09 3.72 1.59
C GLY A 63 32.62 5.14 1.29
N LYS A 64 32.71 5.54 0.02
CA LYS A 64 32.10 6.79 -0.49
C LYS A 64 30.58 6.59 -0.59
N SER A 65 29.80 7.40 0.12
CA SER A 65 28.36 7.44 -0.07
C SER A 65 28.03 8.25 -1.32
N PHE A 66 27.14 7.72 -2.15
CA PHE A 66 26.55 8.47 -3.25
C PHE A 66 25.21 9.03 -2.79
N GLU A 67 24.93 10.28 -3.15
CA GLU A 67 23.63 10.86 -2.89
C GLU A 67 22.56 10.09 -3.67
N ALA A 68 21.49 9.68 -2.98
CA ALA A 68 20.43 8.93 -3.62
C ALA A 68 19.74 9.79 -4.69
N PRO A 69 19.45 9.26 -5.89
CA PRO A 69 18.75 10.03 -6.93
C PRO A 69 17.41 10.56 -6.41
N ARG A 70 17.20 11.86 -6.58
CA ARG A 70 15.99 12.55 -6.15
C ARG A 70 14.97 12.64 -7.28
N LEU A 71 13.71 12.60 -6.89
CA LEU A 71 12.55 12.68 -7.75
C LEU A 71 11.85 14.02 -7.48
N PRO A 72 12.01 15.03 -8.36
CA PRO A 72 11.40 16.33 -8.16
C PRO A 72 9.88 16.21 -8.18
N SER A 73 9.22 16.88 -7.24
CA SER A 73 7.76 16.94 -7.16
C SER A 73 7.14 17.86 -8.22
N GLY A 74 7.94 18.79 -8.75
CA GLY A 74 7.47 19.87 -9.62
C GLY A 74 6.91 21.07 -8.84
N MET A 75 6.90 20.99 -7.50
CA MET A 75 6.57 22.11 -6.62
C MET A 75 7.87 22.69 -6.05
N ALA A 76 8.31 23.84 -6.57
CA ALA A 76 9.61 24.43 -6.24
C ALA A 76 9.87 24.54 -4.73
N GLU A 77 8.91 25.01 -3.95
CA GLU A 77 9.08 25.14 -2.49
C GLU A 77 9.11 23.79 -1.77
N LEU A 78 8.33 22.81 -2.22
CA LEU A 78 8.36 21.45 -1.66
C LEU A 78 9.70 20.77 -1.99
N ASP A 79 10.18 20.93 -3.21
CA ASP A 79 11.48 20.43 -3.63
C ASP A 79 12.60 21.10 -2.83
N ARG A 80 12.53 22.41 -2.60
CA ARG A 80 13.49 23.15 -1.75
C ARG A 80 13.56 22.56 -0.34
N VAL A 81 12.42 22.37 0.34
CA VAL A 81 12.41 21.84 1.72
C VAL A 81 12.76 20.36 1.83
N THR A 82 12.55 19.58 0.76
CA THR A 82 12.93 18.16 0.72
C THR A 82 14.37 17.93 0.27
N GLY A 83 15.10 18.99 -0.10
CA GLY A 83 16.49 18.92 -0.56
C GLY A 83 16.62 18.54 -2.04
N GLY A 84 15.67 18.94 -2.87
CA GLY A 84 15.63 18.70 -4.32
C GLY A 84 14.61 17.64 -4.76
N GLY A 85 13.65 17.27 -3.89
CA GLY A 85 12.62 16.28 -4.17
C GLY A 85 12.75 14.99 -3.36
N PHE A 86 11.93 13.99 -3.70
CA PHE A 86 11.77 12.75 -2.96
C PHE A 86 12.88 11.73 -3.25
N VAL A 87 13.28 10.95 -2.25
CA VAL A 87 14.20 9.82 -2.42
C VAL A 87 13.39 8.53 -2.58
N ARG A 88 13.75 7.67 -3.54
CA ARG A 88 13.04 6.40 -3.73
C ARG A 88 13.22 5.50 -2.51
N GLY A 89 12.11 4.98 -1.99
CA GLY A 89 12.11 4.12 -0.81
C GLY A 89 12.19 4.87 0.53
N SER A 90 12.15 6.21 0.52
CA SER A 90 12.05 7.00 1.75
C SER A 90 10.61 7.17 2.21
N VAL A 91 10.45 7.54 3.49
CA VAL A 91 9.18 7.97 4.07
C VAL A 91 9.35 9.42 4.53
N LEU A 92 8.36 10.26 4.25
CA LEU A 92 8.36 11.67 4.66
C LEU A 92 7.08 11.98 5.44
N LEU A 93 7.25 12.56 6.63
CA LEU A 93 6.15 13.00 7.50
C LEU A 93 5.91 14.51 7.30
N VAL A 94 4.69 14.88 6.94
CA VAL A 94 4.27 16.29 6.84
C VAL A 94 3.45 16.66 8.08
N GLY A 95 4.08 17.38 9.02
CA GLY A 95 3.43 17.91 10.22
C GLY A 95 2.87 19.32 10.04
N GLY A 96 1.96 19.73 10.94
CA GLY A 96 1.41 21.08 11.00
C GLY A 96 -0.01 21.12 11.57
N ASP A 97 -0.48 22.32 11.89
CA ASP A 97 -1.77 22.53 12.55
C ASP A 97 -2.98 22.03 11.71
N PRO A 98 -4.12 21.69 12.35
CA PRO A 98 -5.36 21.44 11.63
C PRO A 98 -5.71 22.62 10.71
N GLY A 99 -6.13 22.34 9.47
CA GLY A 99 -6.52 23.38 8.52
C GLY A 99 -5.37 24.10 7.79
N ILE A 100 -4.09 23.86 8.12
CA ILE A 100 -2.94 24.53 7.47
C ILE A 100 -2.73 24.14 6.00
N GLY A 101 -3.52 23.20 5.47
CA GLY A 101 -3.47 22.81 4.05
C GLY A 101 -2.59 21.59 3.73
N LYS A 102 -2.24 20.74 4.71
CA LYS A 102 -1.42 19.51 4.47
C LYS A 102 -2.00 18.61 3.37
N SER A 103 -3.29 18.28 3.46
CA SER A 103 -3.96 17.42 2.46
C SER A 103 -4.00 18.08 1.09
N THR A 104 -4.20 19.40 1.04
CA THR A 104 -4.16 20.19 -0.19
C THR A 104 -2.77 20.15 -0.84
N LEU A 105 -1.71 20.37 -0.05
CA LEU A 105 -0.32 20.28 -0.50
C LEU A 105 -0.01 18.89 -1.09
N LEU A 106 -0.35 17.82 -0.36
CA LEU A 106 -0.10 16.45 -0.80
C LEU A 106 -0.90 16.07 -2.05
N THR A 107 -2.14 16.56 -2.18
CA THR A 107 -2.96 16.35 -3.39
C THR A 107 -2.35 17.05 -4.60
N GLN A 108 -1.87 18.29 -4.44
CA GLN A 108 -1.19 19.04 -5.50
C GLN A 108 0.11 18.35 -5.92
N ALA A 109 0.95 17.94 -4.96
CA ALA A 109 2.18 17.20 -5.24
C ALA A 109 1.89 15.89 -5.99
N THR A 110 0.88 15.13 -5.56
CA THR A 110 0.44 13.89 -6.24
C THR A 110 0.02 14.16 -7.68
N SER A 111 -0.76 15.22 -7.91
CA SER A 111 -1.20 15.63 -9.25
C SER A 111 -0.04 16.01 -10.16
N LEU A 112 0.92 16.80 -9.67
CA LEU A 112 2.10 17.20 -10.44
C LEU A 112 3.01 16.02 -10.78
N MET A 113 3.22 15.12 -9.82
CA MET A 113 3.95 13.87 -10.03
C MET A 113 3.30 12.98 -11.09
N ALA A 114 1.96 12.86 -11.05
CA ALA A 114 1.21 12.13 -12.07
C ALA A 114 1.34 12.76 -13.46
N ARG A 115 1.26 14.09 -13.55
CA ARG A 115 1.45 14.84 -14.81
C ARG A 115 2.86 14.70 -15.38
N ALA A 116 3.87 14.56 -14.52
CA ALA A 116 5.25 14.27 -14.91
C ALA A 116 5.46 12.80 -15.35
N GLY A 117 4.40 11.97 -15.36
CA GLY A 117 4.44 10.57 -15.78
C GLY A 117 4.80 9.59 -14.68
N HIS A 118 4.86 10.02 -13.42
CA HIS A 118 5.07 9.12 -12.29
C HIS A 118 3.76 8.45 -11.86
N ARG A 119 3.87 7.20 -11.42
CA ARG A 119 2.74 6.50 -10.78
C ARG A 119 2.58 7.06 -9.37
N ALA A 120 1.44 7.67 -9.09
CA ALA A 120 1.12 8.25 -7.79
C ALA A 120 -0.29 7.82 -7.35
N VAL A 121 -0.49 7.67 -6.05
CA VAL A 121 -1.78 7.32 -5.43
C VAL A 121 -1.95 8.23 -4.22
N TYR A 122 -3.14 8.83 -4.09
CA TYR A 122 -3.55 9.55 -2.90
C TYR A 122 -4.57 8.70 -2.14
N ILE A 123 -4.35 8.51 -0.84
CA ILE A 123 -5.23 7.75 0.06
C ILE A 123 -5.65 8.70 1.18
N SER A 124 -6.96 8.84 1.37
CA SER A 124 -7.59 9.67 2.40
C SER A 124 -8.40 8.83 3.36
#